data_AF-A0A9Q0GFB0-F1
#
_entry.id   AF-A0A9Q0GFB0-F1
#
_cell.length_a   1.000
_cell.length_b   1.000
_cell.length_c   1.000
_cell.angle_alpha   90.00
_cell.angle_beta   90.00
_cell.angle_gamma   90.00
#
_symmetry.space_group_name_H-M   'P 1'
#
loop_
_entity.id
_entity.type
_entity.pdbx_description
1 polymer ?
#
loop_
_entity_poly.entity_id
_entity_poly.type
_entity_poly.pdbx_seq_one_letter_code
_entity_poly.pdbx_strand_id
1 'polypeptide(L)'
;MWRCDDDLQQGGRSAPTDGNGNWWVVVNGNIKIGNWPKEIFTSLGNGATSARYGGVTFANSDGINPPMGNGLPPTYDLKFTCSIIEMQLVDDKLVMHPVDPSIMKTNLDTSKDCYDVEYLKEQKGMGQVMIFGGKGGKNC
;
A
#
# COMPACT_ATOMS: atom_id res chain seq x y z
N MET A 1 4.60 7.25 3.22
CA MET A 1 3.26 7.87 3.04
C MET A 1 2.48 6.96 2.13
N TRP A 2 1.33 6.45 2.56
CA TRP A 2 0.42 5.76 1.64
C TRP A 2 -0.13 6.80 0.68
N ARG A 3 0.37 6.81 -0.56
CA ARG A 3 -0.27 7.54 -1.65
C ARG A 3 -1.12 6.54 -2.43
N CYS A 4 -2.42 6.79 -2.46
CA CYS A 4 -3.23 6.32 -3.57
C CYS A 4 -2.96 7.32 -4.71
N ASP A 5 -2.06 6.97 -5.62
CA ASP A 5 -1.87 7.75 -6.86
C ASP A 5 -3.02 7.46 -7.83
N ASP A 6 -3.45 8.51 -8.55
CA ASP A 6 -4.57 8.51 -9.50
C ASP A 6 -4.26 7.79 -10.83
N ASP A 7 -3.04 7.33 -11.04
CA ASP A 7 -2.59 6.72 -12.30
C ASP A 7 -2.60 5.18 -12.26
N LEU A 8 -3.78 4.58 -12.37
CA LEU A 8 -3.95 3.13 -12.52
C LEU A 8 -5.11 2.75 -13.45
N GLN A 9 -4.73 2.37 -14.68
CA GLN A 9 -5.64 1.82 -15.68
C GLN A 9 -6.05 0.36 -15.37
N GLN A 10 -7.37 0.15 -15.47
CA GLN A 10 -8.15 -1.09 -15.65
C GLN A 10 -8.25 -2.05 -14.45
N GLY A 11 -9.48 -2.23 -13.89
CA GLY A 11 -9.78 -3.46 -13.13
C GLY A 11 -10.85 -3.56 -12.03
N GLY A 12 -11.58 -2.50 -11.61
CA GLY A 12 -12.82 -2.55 -10.78
C GLY A 12 -12.86 -3.11 -9.33
N ARG A 13 -13.19 -2.26 -8.33
CA ARG A 13 -14.27 -2.29 -7.27
C ARG A 13 -13.87 -1.68 -5.90
N SER A 14 -14.86 -1.08 -5.20
CA SER A 14 -14.86 0.17 -4.39
C SER A 14 -14.50 0.15 -2.90
N ALA A 15 -14.15 1.33 -2.34
CA ALA A 15 -14.05 1.67 -0.92
C ALA A 15 -15.25 2.58 -0.51
N PRO A 16 -15.41 2.94 0.78
CA PRO A 16 -16.68 3.46 1.27
C PRO A 16 -16.99 4.89 0.83
N THR A 17 -18.15 5.04 0.20
CA THR A 17 -18.73 6.31 -0.23
C THR A 17 -19.82 6.77 0.74
N ASP A 18 -19.95 8.09 0.98
CA ASP A 18 -21.13 8.64 1.65
C ASP A 18 -22.32 8.82 0.69
N GLY A 19 -23.47 9.27 1.20
CA GLY A 19 -24.66 9.59 0.38
C GLY A 19 -24.44 10.68 -0.67
N ASN A 20 -23.31 11.39 -0.61
CA ASN A 20 -22.88 12.37 -1.60
C ASN A 20 -21.83 11.80 -2.56
N GLY A 21 -21.39 10.55 -2.43
CA GLY A 21 -20.40 9.90 -3.27
C GLY A 21 -18.94 10.22 -2.89
N ASN A 22 -18.70 10.90 -1.77
CA ASN A 22 -17.34 11.20 -1.32
C ASN A 22 -16.70 9.97 -0.69
N TRP A 23 -15.42 9.79 -0.95
CA TRP A 23 -14.61 8.70 -0.44
C TRP A 23 -14.08 9.01 0.93
N TRP A 24 -14.17 8.08 1.89
CA TRP A 24 -13.75 8.32 3.27
C TRP A 24 -12.62 7.40 3.72
N VAL A 25 -11.66 7.97 4.44
CA VAL A 25 -10.79 7.19 5.34
C VAL A 25 -11.55 6.98 6.64
N VAL A 26 -11.79 5.71 6.98
CA VAL A 26 -12.48 5.31 8.21
C VAL A 26 -11.53 4.47 9.07
N VAL A 27 -11.42 4.83 10.34
CA VAL A 27 -10.67 4.10 11.37
C VAL A 27 -11.64 3.53 12.39
N ASN A 28 -11.33 2.37 12.98
CA ASN A 28 -12.19 1.67 13.96
C ASN A 28 -13.63 1.42 13.46
N GLY A 29 -13.81 1.27 12.15
CA GLY A 29 -15.10 0.96 11.51
C GLY A 29 -16.11 2.11 11.45
N ASN A 30 -15.91 3.21 12.18
CA ASN A 30 -16.85 4.33 12.20
C ASN A 30 -16.23 5.72 12.32
N ILE A 31 -14.92 5.86 12.60
CA ILE A 31 -14.26 7.14 12.77
C ILE A 31 -13.79 7.65 11.41
N LYS A 32 -14.51 8.60 10.84
CA LYS A 32 -14.13 9.30 9.60
C LYS A 32 -13.03 10.32 9.87
N ILE A 33 -11.83 10.14 9.31
CA ILE A 33 -10.67 11.02 9.56
C ILE A 33 -10.26 11.87 8.36
N GLY A 34 -10.81 11.61 7.17
CA GLY A 34 -10.55 12.38 5.96
C GLY A 34 -11.40 11.91 4.79
N ASN A 35 -11.58 12.78 3.80
CA ASN A 35 -12.30 12.43 2.59
C ASN A 35 -11.62 12.89 1.29
N TRP A 36 -11.97 12.22 0.20
CA TRP A 36 -11.70 12.64 -1.17
C TRP A 36 -13.04 12.98 -1.84
N PRO A 37 -13.31 14.27 -2.12
CA PRO A 37 -14.55 14.69 -2.75
C PRO A 37 -14.69 14.15 -4.17
N LYS A 38 -15.88 13.68 -4.54
CA LYS A 38 -16.14 13.13 -5.88
C LYS A 38 -15.99 14.17 -7.00
N GLU A 39 -16.12 15.45 -6.67
CA GLU A 39 -16.08 16.56 -7.64
C GLU A 39 -14.69 16.70 -8.26
N ILE A 40 -13.65 16.28 -7.53
CA ILE A 40 -12.26 16.30 -7.97
C ILE A 40 -11.69 14.90 -8.20
N PHE A 41 -12.21 13.87 -7.51
CA PHE A 41 -11.82 12.46 -7.70
C PHE A 41 -12.95 11.67 -8.38
N THR A 42 -13.24 12.03 -9.64
CA THR A 42 -14.37 11.48 -10.41
C THR A 42 -14.20 10.00 -10.76
N SER A 43 -12.95 9.52 -10.87
CA SER A 43 -12.61 8.12 -11.17
C SER A 43 -12.96 7.16 -10.03
N LEU A 44 -13.06 7.66 -8.80
CA LEU A 44 -13.33 6.85 -7.62
C LEU A 44 -14.83 6.68 -7.34
N GLY A 45 -15.74 7.45 -7.95
CA GLY A 45 -17.18 7.42 -7.61
C GLY A 45 -17.84 6.03 -7.58
N ASN A 46 -17.34 5.08 -8.38
CA ASN A 46 -17.80 3.68 -8.41
C ASN A 46 -16.85 2.69 -7.75
N GLY A 47 -15.70 3.12 -7.28
CA GLY A 47 -14.67 2.25 -6.74
C GLY A 47 -13.25 2.52 -7.20
N ALA A 48 -12.30 2.09 -6.37
CA ALA A 48 -10.92 1.96 -6.75
C ALA A 48 -10.84 0.80 -7.73
N THR A 49 -10.12 0.94 -8.82
CA THR A 49 -9.93 -0.14 -9.80
C THR A 49 -8.75 -1.03 -9.44
N SER A 50 -7.89 -0.54 -8.56
CA SER A 50 -6.73 -1.23 -8.04
C SER A 50 -6.32 -0.59 -6.73
N ALA A 51 -5.60 -1.35 -5.92
CA ALA A 51 -4.98 -0.89 -4.70
C ALA A 51 -3.50 -1.28 -4.73
N ARG A 52 -2.64 -0.44 -4.16
CA ARG A 52 -1.22 -0.72 -4.02
C ARG A 52 -0.86 -0.69 -2.55
N TYR A 53 -0.05 -1.66 -2.14
CA TYR A 53 0.60 -1.65 -0.84
C TYR A 53 2.08 -1.38 -1.02
N GLY A 54 2.66 -0.54 -0.17
CA GLY A 54 4.08 -0.25 -0.22
C GLY A 54 4.45 1.11 0.36
N GLY A 55 5.58 1.62 -0.10
CA GLY A 55 6.13 2.90 0.31
C GLY A 55 6.99 3.50 -0.79
N VAL A 56 7.33 4.77 -0.61
CA VAL A 56 8.21 5.52 -1.49
C VAL A 56 9.24 6.25 -0.63
N THR A 57 10.47 6.32 -1.13
CA THR A 57 11.55 7.13 -0.57
C THR A 57 11.89 8.24 -1.56
N PHE A 58 12.35 9.37 -1.04
CA PHE A 58 12.86 10.47 -1.85
C PHE A 58 14.24 10.85 -1.34
N ALA A 59 15.13 11.22 -2.25
CA ALA A 59 16.44 11.74 -1.90
C ALA A 59 16.28 13.01 -1.06
N ASN A 60 17.14 13.14 -0.04
CA ASN A 60 17.28 14.39 0.70
C ASN A 60 17.98 15.47 -0.17
N SER A 61 18.09 16.70 0.33
CA SER A 61 18.77 17.82 -0.36
C SER A 61 20.17 17.48 -0.87
N ASP A 62 20.84 16.55 -0.19
CA ASP A 62 22.21 16.16 -0.47
C ASP A 62 22.30 15.03 -1.53
N GLY A 63 21.17 14.65 -2.12
CA GLY A 63 21.07 13.57 -3.11
C GLY A 63 21.23 12.17 -2.52
N ILE A 64 21.05 12.02 -1.20
CA ILE A 64 21.14 10.73 -0.51
C ILE A 64 19.73 10.23 -0.24
N ASN A 65 19.41 9.05 -0.78
CA ASN A 65 18.17 8.37 -0.48
C ASN A 65 18.22 7.71 0.91
N PRO A 66 17.19 7.88 1.75
CA PRO A 66 17.20 7.36 3.11
C PRO A 66 17.04 5.83 3.15
N PRO A 67 17.46 5.14 4.23
CA PRO A 67 17.11 3.74 4.42
C PRO A 67 15.59 3.56 4.48
N MET A 68 15.08 2.45 3.93
CA MET A 68 13.67 2.05 4.02
C MET A 68 13.53 0.98 5.12
N GLY A 69 12.55 1.16 6.01
CA GLY A 69 12.35 0.27 7.14
C GLY A 69 13.50 0.35 8.14
N ASN A 70 14.13 -0.80 8.43
CA ASN A 70 15.28 -0.91 9.32
C ASN A 70 16.63 -0.69 8.60
N GLY A 71 16.62 -0.34 7.31
CA GLY A 71 17.84 -0.15 6.51
C GLY A 71 18.49 -1.45 6.03
N LEU A 72 17.89 -2.60 6.29
CA LEU A 72 18.35 -3.90 5.82
C LEU A 72 17.45 -4.42 4.69
N PRO A 73 17.98 -5.25 3.79
CA PRO A 73 17.15 -5.98 2.83
C PRO A 73 16.10 -6.84 3.54
N PRO A 74 14.94 -7.08 2.91
CA PRO A 74 13.92 -7.95 3.46
C PRO A 74 14.48 -9.36 3.70
N THR A 75 14.13 -9.95 4.85
CA THR A 75 14.43 -11.35 5.17
C THR A 75 13.17 -12.07 5.64
N TYR A 76 13.16 -13.40 5.56
CA TYR A 76 12.05 -14.22 6.02
C TYR A 76 11.86 -14.23 7.55
N ASP A 77 12.79 -13.67 8.33
CA ASP A 77 12.62 -13.51 9.77
C ASP A 77 11.76 -12.27 10.09
N LEU A 78 10.46 -12.53 10.25
CA LEU A 78 9.44 -11.51 10.54
C LEU A 78 9.66 -10.75 11.86
N LYS A 79 10.58 -11.20 12.73
CA LYS A 79 10.93 -10.47 13.96
C LYS A 79 11.89 -9.30 13.70
N PHE A 80 12.68 -9.38 12.63
CA PHE A 80 13.72 -8.39 12.32
C PHE A 80 13.39 -7.58 11.09
N THR A 81 12.76 -8.18 10.09
CA THR A 81 12.39 -7.50 8.84
C THR A 81 11.26 -6.50 9.06
N CYS A 82 11.21 -5.45 8.25
CA CYS A 82 10.04 -4.59 8.20
C CYS A 82 8.96 -5.24 7.32
N SER A 83 7.70 -5.14 7.77
CA SER A 83 6.58 -5.80 7.12
C SER A 83 5.29 -4.97 7.17
N ILE A 84 4.41 -5.21 6.20
CA ILE A 84 2.99 -4.88 6.28
C ILE A 84 2.27 -6.23 6.40
N ILE A 85 1.49 -6.38 7.46
CA ILE A 85 0.74 -7.58 7.79
C ILE A 85 -0.76 -7.32 7.69
N GLU A 86 -1.55 -8.38 7.68
CA GLU A 86 -3.02 -8.34 7.60
C GLU A 86 -3.53 -7.50 6.41
N MET A 87 -2.85 -7.59 5.26
CA MET A 87 -3.29 -6.85 4.07
C MET A 87 -4.67 -7.33 3.61
N GLN A 88 -5.60 -6.39 3.57
CA GLN A 88 -7.00 -6.60 3.22
C GLN A 88 -7.53 -5.43 2.42
N LEU A 89 -8.55 -5.70 1.60
CA LEU A 89 -9.32 -4.71 0.87
C LEU A 89 -10.70 -4.56 1.52
N VAL A 90 -11.22 -3.34 1.54
CA VAL A 90 -12.57 -3.06 2.03
C VAL A 90 -13.50 -2.94 0.83
N ASP A 91 -14.68 -3.56 0.90
CA ASP A 91 -15.72 -3.40 -0.12
C ASP A 91 -16.67 -2.23 0.19
N ASP A 92 -17.65 -2.03 -0.69
CA ASP A 92 -18.70 -1.01 -0.58
C ASP A 92 -19.61 -1.20 0.65
N LYS A 93 -19.64 -2.41 1.22
CA LYS A 93 -20.39 -2.76 2.43
C LYS A 93 -19.54 -2.69 3.70
N LEU A 94 -18.34 -2.11 3.61
CA LEU A 94 -17.38 -2.02 4.72
C LEU A 94 -16.92 -3.39 5.24
N VAL A 95 -17.00 -4.42 4.41
CA VAL A 95 -16.50 -5.76 4.75
C VAL A 95 -15.05 -5.87 4.29
N MET A 96 -14.18 -6.33 5.18
CA MET A 96 -12.78 -6.59 4.89
C MET A 96 -12.61 -7.95 4.24
N HIS A 97 -11.94 -7.99 3.10
CA HIS A 97 -11.60 -9.20 2.35
C HIS A 97 -10.08 -9.36 2.29
N PRO A 98 -9.56 -10.58 2.46
CA PRO A 98 -8.14 -10.81 2.23
C PRO A 98 -7.78 -10.49 0.78
N VAL A 99 -6.58 -9.96 0.58
CA VAL A 99 -6.04 -9.73 -0.77
C VAL A 99 -5.89 -11.09 -1.48
N ASP A 100 -6.37 -11.19 -2.72
CA ASP A 100 -6.17 -12.38 -3.55
C ASP A 100 -4.71 -12.46 -4.03
N PRO A 101 -3.94 -13.49 -3.63
CA PRO A 101 -2.54 -13.60 -4.02
C PRO A 101 -2.31 -13.80 -5.52
N SER A 102 -3.32 -14.25 -6.29
CA SER A 102 -3.19 -14.54 -7.72
C SER A 102 -3.17 -13.29 -8.60
N ILE A 103 -3.74 -12.19 -8.12
CA ILE A 103 -3.81 -10.91 -8.83
C ILE A 103 -2.74 -9.92 -8.35
N MET A 104 -2.00 -10.25 -7.29
CA MET A 104 -0.95 -9.41 -6.73
C MET A 104 0.28 -9.34 -7.63
N LYS A 105 0.77 -8.13 -7.86
CA LYS A 105 1.97 -7.86 -8.64
C LYS A 105 2.93 -6.99 -7.84
N THR A 106 4.17 -7.43 -7.74
CA THR A 106 5.26 -6.65 -7.17
C THR A 106 5.77 -5.66 -8.21
N ASN A 107 5.86 -4.39 -7.84
CA ASN A 107 6.48 -3.34 -8.65
C ASN A 107 7.61 -2.69 -7.85
N LEU A 108 8.79 -2.58 -8.46
CA LEU A 108 9.96 -1.88 -7.93
C LEU A 108 10.43 -0.89 -9.01
N ASP A 109 10.60 0.36 -8.62
CA ASP A 109 11.11 1.45 -9.48
C ASP A 109 12.62 1.67 -9.31
N THR A 110 13.28 0.80 -8.55
CA THR A 110 14.71 0.87 -8.23
C THR A 110 15.38 -0.50 -8.36
N SER A 111 16.70 -0.53 -8.16
CA SER A 111 17.45 -1.78 -8.05
C SER A 111 17.22 -2.46 -6.69
N LYS A 112 17.30 -3.79 -6.65
CA LYS A 112 17.23 -4.59 -5.41
C LYS A 112 18.36 -4.29 -4.43
N ASP A 113 19.48 -3.76 -4.92
CA ASP A 113 20.58 -3.31 -4.07
C ASP A 113 20.23 -2.06 -3.24
N CYS A 114 19.22 -1.30 -3.70
CA CYS A 114 18.72 -0.11 -3.05
C CYS A 114 17.57 -0.43 -2.11
N TYR A 115 16.48 -0.93 -2.68
CA TYR A 115 15.27 -1.33 -1.98
C TYR A 115 14.73 -2.61 -2.60
N ASP A 116 14.23 -3.50 -1.76
CA ASP A 116 13.55 -4.71 -2.21
C ASP A 116 12.26 -4.92 -1.42
N VAL A 117 11.37 -5.67 -2.04
CA VAL A 117 10.05 -6.00 -1.49
C VAL A 117 9.66 -7.40 -1.92
N GLU A 118 9.12 -8.16 -0.99
CA GLU A 118 8.70 -9.52 -1.24
C GLU A 118 7.30 -9.76 -0.65
N TYR A 119 6.43 -10.35 -1.45
CA TYR A 119 5.08 -10.72 -1.01
C TYR A 119 5.08 -12.17 -0.56
N LEU A 120 5.01 -12.37 0.76
CA LEU A 120 5.06 -13.69 1.40
C LEU A 120 3.70 -14.40 1.41
N LYS A 121 2.65 -13.77 0.89
CA LYS A 121 1.26 -14.26 0.93
C LYS A 121 0.82 -14.48 2.38
N GLU A 122 -0.10 -15.42 2.59
CA GLU A 122 -0.67 -15.68 3.90
C GLU A 122 0.35 -16.33 4.84
N GLN A 123 0.54 -15.70 6.01
CA GLN A 123 1.35 -16.21 7.10
C GLN A 123 0.47 -16.50 8.31
N LYS A 124 0.73 -17.63 8.98
CA LYS A 124 -0.11 -18.10 10.09
C LYS A 124 -0.19 -17.06 11.21
N GLY A 125 -1.40 -16.55 11.44
CA GLY A 125 -1.67 -15.55 12.48
C GLY A 125 -1.26 -14.12 12.12
N MET A 126 -0.91 -13.85 10.86
CA MET A 126 -0.51 -12.52 10.37
C MET A 126 -1.23 -12.11 9.07
N GLY A 127 -2.14 -12.95 8.55
CA GLY A 127 -2.86 -12.68 7.31
C GLY A 127 -1.92 -12.59 6.10
N GLN A 128 -2.29 -11.80 5.09
CA GLN A 128 -1.45 -11.53 3.92
C GLN A 128 -0.29 -10.60 4.31
N VAL A 129 0.94 -11.04 4.05
CA VAL A 129 2.17 -10.35 4.48
C VAL A 129 3.03 -9.94 3.30
N MET A 130 3.52 -8.71 3.31
CA MET A 130 4.67 -8.29 2.51
C MET A 130 5.80 -7.81 3.42
N ILE A 131 7.03 -8.10 3.02
CA ILE A 131 8.25 -7.63 3.67
C ILE A 131 8.97 -6.66 2.75
N PHE A 132 9.62 -5.66 3.31
CA PHE A 132 10.29 -4.62 2.55
C PHE A 132 11.49 -4.06 3.32
N GLY A 133 12.42 -3.47 2.61
CA GLY A 133 13.54 -2.77 3.22
C GLY A 133 14.63 -2.41 2.23
N GLY A 134 15.69 -1.79 2.74
CA GLY A 134 16.87 -1.47 1.96
C GLY A 134 17.66 -0.31 2.55
N LYS A 135 18.95 -0.31 2.27
CA LYS A 135 19.92 0.63 2.87
C LYS A 135 19.79 2.06 2.36
N GLY A 136 19.18 2.26 1.19
CA GLY A 136 19.27 3.53 0.47
C GLY A 136 20.72 3.91 0.13
N GLY A 137 20.99 5.20 0.05
CA GLY A 137 22.31 5.74 -0.27
C GLY A 137 22.30 6.64 -1.50
N LYS A 138 23.50 7.00 -1.98
CA LYS A 138 23.69 7.98 -3.06
C LYS A 138 23.49 7.41 -4.48
N ASN A 139 23.60 6.10 -4.61
CA ASN A 139 23.40 5.37 -5.88
C ASN A 139 22.02 4.69 -5.94
N CYS A 140 21.19 5.07 -4.98
CA CYS A 140 19.76 4.93 -4.93
C CYS A 140 19.25 6.37 -5.08
#